data_AF-A0A2T5D9Y4-F1
#
_entry.id   AF-A0A2T5D9Y4-F1
#
_cell.length_a   1.000
_cell.length_b   1.000
_cell.length_c   1.000
_cell.angle_alpha   90.00
_cell.angle_beta   90.00
_cell.angle_gamma   90.00
#
_symmetry.space_group_name_H-M   'P 1'
#
loop_
_entity.id
_entity.type
_entity.pdbx_description
1 polymer ?
#
loop_
_entity_poly.entity_id
_entity_poly.type
_entity_poly.pdbx_seq_one_letter_code
_entity_poly.pdbx_strand_id
1 'polypeptide(L)'
;MIDEEVNRSYKDWSPEKSYGSRFEIKEEGLSYRQFARNSTDSQFSFHSATNNGNLIKIVSVKRYYGGTENKLNSEFTAIIGYSDLFLDEENKVNVADLVSITDTNDSTYSVESVIQLYEGYGYKRVEE
;
A
#
# COMPACT_ATOMS: atom_id res chain seq x y z
N MET A 1 9.76 4.54 -7.01
CA MET A 1 9.95 4.37 -5.56
C MET A 1 8.86 3.48 -4.97
N ILE A 2 7.60 3.90 -4.94
CA ILE A 2 6.51 3.04 -4.41
C ILE A 2 6.31 1.75 -5.22
N ASP A 3 6.51 1.78 -6.54
CA ASP A 3 6.47 0.58 -7.39
C ASP A 3 7.59 -0.41 -7.06
N GLU A 4 8.74 0.09 -6.63
CA GLU A 4 9.85 -0.73 -6.20
C GLU A 4 9.50 -1.46 -4.88
N GLU A 5 8.78 -0.79 -3.98
CA GLU A 5 8.26 -1.40 -2.75
C GLU A 5 7.20 -2.46 -3.04
N VAL A 6 6.32 -2.22 -4.01
CA VAL A 6 5.35 -3.22 -4.49
C VAL A 6 6.08 -4.45 -5.03
N ASN A 7 7.08 -4.25 -5.89
CA ASN A 7 7.90 -5.32 -6.44
C ASN A 7 8.71 -6.07 -5.37
N ARG A 8 9.18 -5.37 -4.35
CA ARG A 8 9.90 -5.98 -3.22
C ARG A 8 8.96 -6.83 -2.36
N SER A 9 7.74 -6.33 -2.12
CA SER A 9 6.73 -7.01 -1.29
C SER A 9 6.16 -8.26 -1.95
N TYR A 10 6.03 -8.25 -3.28
CA TYR A 10 5.38 -9.33 -4.04
C TYR A 10 6.27 -9.89 -5.16
N LYS A 11 7.52 -10.17 -4.82
CA LYS A 11 8.45 -10.82 -5.76
C LYS A 11 8.09 -12.29 -5.96
N ASP A 12 7.93 -12.70 -7.22
CA ASP A 12 7.74 -14.10 -7.58
C ASP A 12 8.88 -14.98 -7.06
N TRP A 13 8.53 -16.03 -6.31
CA TRP A 13 9.51 -16.98 -5.80
C TRP A 13 9.55 -18.21 -6.70
N SER A 14 10.56 -18.30 -7.56
CA SER A 14 10.87 -19.47 -8.42
C SER A 14 9.64 -20.13 -9.07
N PRO A 15 8.91 -19.43 -9.96
CA PRO A 15 7.72 -19.96 -10.63
C PRO A 15 7.98 -21.25 -11.43
N GLU A 16 9.22 -21.50 -11.82
CA GLU A 16 9.63 -22.73 -12.55
C GLU A 16 9.90 -23.94 -11.64
N LYS A 17 9.86 -23.78 -10.32
CA LYS A 17 10.03 -24.87 -9.36
C LYS A 17 8.66 -25.30 -8.83
N SER A 18 8.54 -26.56 -8.39
CA SER A 18 7.32 -27.12 -7.79
C SER A 18 6.92 -26.46 -6.45
N TYR A 19 7.64 -25.44 -6.01
CA TYR A 19 7.44 -24.71 -4.76
C TYR A 19 7.66 -23.23 -5.01
N GLY A 20 6.81 -22.38 -4.41
CA GLY A 20 6.88 -20.94 -4.58
C GLY A 20 5.53 -20.27 -4.63
N SER A 21 5.52 -18.99 -4.95
CA SER A 21 4.30 -18.22 -5.21
C SER A 21 4.55 -17.30 -6.39
N ARG A 22 3.52 -17.20 -7.23
CA ARG A 22 3.45 -16.23 -8.33
C ARG A 22 2.37 -15.20 -7.99
N PHE A 23 2.61 -13.94 -8.30
CA PHE A 23 1.68 -12.85 -8.02
C PHE A 23 1.22 -12.19 -9.32
N GLU A 24 -0.08 -11.91 -9.43
CA GLU A 24 -0.64 -10.97 -10.39
C GLU A 24 -1.10 -9.75 -9.59
N ILE A 25 -0.58 -8.58 -9.94
CA ILE A 25 -0.82 -7.34 -9.22
C ILE A 25 -1.48 -6.37 -10.19
N LYS A 26 -2.61 -5.79 -9.78
CA LYS A 26 -3.29 -4.71 -10.49
C LYS A 26 -3.27 -3.46 -9.62
N GLU A 27 -2.75 -2.36 -10.16
CA GLU A 27 -2.81 -1.06 -9.50
C GLU A 27 -4.23 -0.50 -9.55
N GLU A 28 -4.75 -0.09 -8.39
CA GLU A 28 -6.11 0.46 -8.27
C GLU A 28 -6.10 1.96 -8.03
N GLY A 29 -5.05 2.49 -7.38
CA GLY A 29 -4.82 3.92 -7.26
C GLY A 29 -3.71 4.29 -6.28
N LEU A 30 -3.22 5.51 -6.46
CA LEU A 30 -2.31 6.20 -5.55
C LEU A 30 -3.10 7.21 -4.72
N SER A 31 -2.87 7.24 -3.42
CA SER A 31 -3.56 8.13 -2.50
C SER A 31 -2.59 8.76 -1.51
N TYR A 32 -2.83 10.03 -1.20
CA TYR A 32 -2.01 10.81 -0.29
C TYR A 32 -2.87 11.37 0.85
N ARG A 33 -2.36 11.29 2.07
CA ARG A 33 -2.91 11.98 3.24
C ARG A 33 -1.87 12.96 3.75
N GLN A 34 -2.19 14.25 3.63
CA GLN A 34 -1.37 15.31 4.19
C GLN A 34 -1.55 15.39 5.70
N PHE A 35 -0.48 15.68 6.44
CA PHE A 35 -0.57 15.98 7.86
C PHE A 35 -1.04 17.42 8.12
N ALA A 36 -1.80 17.62 9.20
CA ALA A 36 -2.06 18.94 9.75
C ALA A 36 -0.98 19.27 10.78
N ARG A 37 -0.02 20.13 10.41
CA ARG A 37 1.19 20.49 11.22
C ARG A 37 0.89 20.96 12.65
N ASN A 38 -0.35 21.35 12.96
CA ASN A 38 -0.79 21.87 14.26
C ASN A 38 -2.12 21.26 14.77
N SER A 39 -2.51 20.06 14.35
CA SER A 39 -3.78 19.49 14.84
C SER A 39 -3.58 18.76 16.17
N THR A 40 -4.25 19.25 17.21
CA THR A 40 -4.51 18.55 18.48
C THR A 40 -5.55 17.44 18.34
N ASP A 41 -6.05 17.14 17.14
CA ASP A 41 -6.97 16.01 16.93
C ASP A 41 -6.24 14.67 17.04
N SER A 42 -6.15 14.20 18.27
CA SER A 42 -5.92 12.81 18.63
C SER A 42 -7.18 11.97 18.38
N GLN A 43 -7.69 11.96 17.16
CA GLN A 43 -8.79 11.08 16.77
C GLN A 43 -8.33 10.25 15.57
N PHE A 44 -8.38 8.92 15.72
CA PHE A 44 -7.97 7.88 14.76
C PHE A 44 -6.54 7.37 14.88
N SER A 45 -6.22 6.82 16.05
CA SER A 45 -5.11 5.89 16.27
C SER A 45 -5.42 4.50 15.71
N PHE A 46 -5.36 4.32 14.39
CA PHE A 46 -5.02 3.01 13.83
C PHE A 46 -3.50 2.86 13.95
N HIS A 47 -3.02 1.66 14.30
CA HIS A 47 -1.62 1.36 14.71
C HIS A 47 -0.52 1.63 13.65
N SER A 48 -0.78 2.43 12.61
CA SER A 48 0.22 2.96 11.66
C SER A 48 -0.06 4.40 11.21
N ALA A 49 -1.12 5.03 11.72
CA ALA A 49 -1.45 6.42 11.44
C ALA A 49 -0.60 7.35 12.32
N THR A 50 0.71 7.40 12.07
CA THR A 50 1.51 8.52 12.55
C THR A 50 0.90 9.81 11.98
N ASN A 51 1.02 10.92 12.71
CA ASN A 51 0.52 12.25 12.32
C ASN A 51 1.34 12.86 11.17
N ASN A 52 1.84 12.03 10.28
CA ASN A 52 2.84 12.36 9.28
C ASN A 52 2.24 12.20 7.88
N GLY A 53 2.85 12.84 6.88
CA GLY A 53 2.39 12.71 5.51
C GLY A 53 2.50 11.25 5.06
N ASN A 54 1.41 10.71 4.51
CA ASN A 54 1.34 9.32 4.06
C ASN A 54 1.04 9.25 2.57
N LEU A 55 1.84 8.49 1.83
CA LEU A 55 1.59 8.14 0.44
C LEU A 55 1.40 6.64 0.36
N ILE A 56 0.23 6.20 -0.11
CA ILE A 56 -0.10 4.78 -0.24
C ILE A 56 -0.54 4.47 -1.67
N LYS A 57 -0.22 3.27 -2.11
CA LYS A 57 -0.72 2.65 -3.32
C LYS A 57 -1.59 1.47 -2.92
N ILE A 58 -2.82 1.46 -3.43
CA ILE A 58 -3.77 0.37 -3.25
C ILE A 58 -3.66 -0.53 -4.47
N VAL A 59 -3.42 -1.82 -4.24
CA VAL A 59 -3.28 -2.82 -5.30
C VAL A 59 -4.17 -4.03 -5.04
N SER A 60 -4.77 -4.59 -6.08
CA SER A 60 -5.39 -5.91 -6.04
C SER A 60 -4.33 -6.96 -6.30
N VAL A 61 -4.22 -7.97 -5.44
CA VAL A 61 -3.22 -9.04 -5.54
C VAL A 61 -3.92 -10.38 -5.66
N LYS A 62 -3.56 -11.14 -6.71
CA LYS A 62 -3.84 -12.57 -6.81
C LYS A 62 -2.56 -13.35 -6.59
N ARG A 63 -2.60 -14.27 -5.64
CA ARG A 63 -1.51 -15.19 -5.37
C ARG A 63 -1.85 -16.55 -5.95
N TYR A 64 -0.92 -17.11 -6.69
CA TYR A 64 -0.99 -18.45 -7.25
C TYR A 64 0.05 -19.35 -6.57
N TYR A 65 -0.26 -20.64 -6.46
CA TYR A 65 0.75 -21.64 -6.13
C TYR A 65 1.84 -21.66 -7.21
N GLY A 66 3.11 -21.80 -6.79
CA GLY A 66 4.21 -22.03 -7.72
C GLY A 66 4.10 -23.37 -8.46
N GLY A 67 4.88 -23.54 -9.53
CA GLY A 67 4.83 -24.70 -10.41
C GLY A 67 3.95 -24.49 -11.65
N THR A 68 3.78 -25.54 -12.46
CA THR A 68 3.19 -25.45 -13.80
C THR A 68 1.66 -25.27 -13.80
N GLU A 69 0.99 -25.56 -12.69
CA GLU A 69 -0.47 -25.61 -12.65
C GLU A 69 -1.14 -24.24 -12.48
N ASN A 70 -0.39 -23.16 -12.18
CA ASN A 70 -0.90 -21.79 -11.99
C ASN A 70 -2.23 -21.74 -11.20
N LYS A 71 -2.35 -22.55 -10.14
CA LYS A 71 -3.59 -22.65 -9.37
C LYS A 71 -3.73 -21.44 -8.46
N LEU A 72 -4.85 -20.73 -8.55
CA LEU A 72 -5.16 -19.60 -7.67
C LEU A 72 -5.22 -20.10 -6.21
N ASN A 73 -4.49 -19.41 -5.33
CA ASN A 73 -4.41 -19.67 -3.91
C ASN A 73 -5.28 -18.69 -3.12
N SER A 74 -5.10 -17.40 -3.34
CA SER A 74 -5.79 -16.34 -2.60
C SER A 74 -5.89 -15.06 -3.41
N GLU A 75 -6.89 -14.26 -3.11
CA GLU A 75 -7.07 -12.89 -3.61
C GLU A 75 -7.25 -11.94 -2.43
N PHE A 76 -6.62 -10.78 -2.48
CA PHE A 76 -6.70 -9.76 -1.43
C PHE A 76 -6.32 -8.38 -1.97
N THR A 77 -6.71 -7.34 -1.25
CA THR A 77 -6.27 -5.95 -1.51
C THR A 77 -5.09 -5.63 -0.60
N ALA A 78 -4.02 -5.07 -1.14
CA ALA A 78 -2.87 -4.64 -0.37
C ALA A 78 -2.72 -3.12 -0.42
N ILE A 79 -2.28 -2.55 0.70
CA ILE A 79 -1.93 -1.15 0.85
C ILE A 79 -0.43 -1.10 1.11
N ILE A 80 0.30 -0.49 0.18
CA ILE A 80 1.76 -0.35 0.25
C ILE A 80 2.09 1.11 0.17
N GLY A 81 2.96 1.62 1.03
CA GLY A 81 3.27 3.04 1.02
C GLY A 81 4.42 3.44 1.90
N TYR A 82 4.49 4.75 2.10
CA TYR A 82 5.45 5.40 2.98
C TYR A 82 4.73 6.39 3.89
N SER A 83 5.20 6.42 5.13
CA SER A 83 4.89 7.45 6.12
C SER A 83 6.07 8.40 6.27
N ASP A 84 5.92 9.37 7.16
CA ASP A 84 6.96 10.33 7.54
C ASP A 84 7.39 11.24 6.39
N LEU A 85 6.47 11.50 5.45
CA LEU A 85 6.66 12.45 4.37
C LEU A 85 6.58 13.89 4.91
N PHE A 86 7.74 14.44 5.26
CA PHE A 86 7.91 15.85 5.60
C PHE A 86 8.51 16.60 4.42
N LEU A 87 7.87 17.70 4.05
CA LEU A 87 8.44 18.67 3.13
C LEU A 87 9.38 19.59 3.90
N ASP A 88 10.62 19.71 3.42
CA ASP A 88 11.54 20.73 3.88
C ASP A 88 11.16 22.13 3.36
N GLU A 89 11.97 23.14 3.69
CA GLU A 89 11.74 24.53 3.27
C GLU A 89 11.79 24.72 1.74
N GLU A 90 12.35 23.76 1.00
CA GLU A 90 12.42 23.73 -0.46
C GLU A 90 11.32 22.85 -1.11
N ASN A 91 10.35 22.38 -0.32
CA ASN A 91 9.31 21.42 -0.74
C ASN A 91 9.86 20.07 -1.21
N LYS A 92 10.98 19.60 -0.65
CA LYS A 92 11.54 18.28 -0.92
C LYS A 92 11.30 17.35 0.25
N VAL A 93 11.18 16.06 -0.05
CA VAL A 93 11.07 14.98 0.93
C VAL A 93 12.44 14.36 1.13
N ASN A 94 12.85 14.17 2.39
CA ASN A 94 14.01 13.34 2.70
C ASN A 94 13.64 11.85 2.61
N VAL A 95 14.18 11.17 1.60
CA VAL A 95 13.89 9.75 1.32
C VAL A 95 14.49 8.82 2.38
N ALA A 96 15.55 9.25 3.08
CA ALA A 96 16.26 8.42 4.06
C ALA A 96 15.46 8.16 5.34
N ASP A 97 14.50 9.03 5.66
CA ASP A 97 13.73 8.99 6.91
C ASP A 97 12.34 8.36 6.72
N LEU A 98 12.04 7.82 5.53
CA LEU A 98 10.72 7.26 5.22
C LEU A 98 10.51 5.92 5.90
N VAL A 99 9.30 5.76 6.48
CA VAL A 99 8.87 4.52 7.10
C VAL A 99 7.91 3.79 6.17
N SER A 100 8.21 2.54 5.82
CA SER A 100 7.32 1.73 4.97
C SER A 100 6.02 1.40 5.68
N ILE A 101 4.89 1.54 4.98
CA ILE A 101 3.56 1.10 5.40
C ILE A 101 3.17 -0.11 4.56
N THR A 102 2.73 -1.18 5.21
CA THR A 102 2.13 -2.34 4.53
C THR A 102 0.91 -2.82 5.30
N ASP A 103 -0.21 -3.02 4.62
CA ASP A 103 -1.43 -3.59 5.18
C ASP A 103 -2.16 -4.44 4.12
N THR A 104 -3.02 -5.35 4.54
CA THR A 104 -3.77 -6.25 3.65
C THR A 104 -5.20 -6.45 4.12
N ASN A 105 -6.14 -6.39 3.19
CA ASN A 105 -7.55 -6.71 3.41
C ASN A 105 -7.92 -7.91 2.54
N ASP A 106 -8.52 -8.94 3.14
CA ASP A 106 -8.93 -10.14 2.41
C ASP A 106 -10.06 -9.86 1.41
N SER A 107 -10.45 -10.90 0.65
CA SER A 107 -11.48 -10.80 -0.39
C SER A 107 -12.90 -10.55 0.13
N THR A 108 -13.13 -10.46 1.46
CA THR A 108 -14.45 -10.09 2.00
C THR A 108 -14.76 -8.62 1.76
N TYR A 109 -13.73 -7.79 1.62
CA TYR A 109 -13.85 -6.39 1.26
C TYR A 109 -13.63 -6.21 -0.24
N SER A 110 -14.57 -5.52 -0.90
CA SER A 110 -14.34 -5.07 -2.26
C SER A 110 -13.23 -4.01 -2.29
N VAL A 111 -12.49 -3.92 -3.39
CA VAL A 111 -11.49 -2.86 -3.62
C VAL A 111 -12.10 -1.48 -3.38
N GLU A 112 -13.32 -1.26 -3.88
CA GLU A 112 -14.05 0.00 -3.69
C GLU A 112 -14.32 0.30 -2.22
N SER A 113 -14.71 -0.70 -1.43
CA SER A 113 -14.90 -0.54 0.01
C SER A 113 -13.60 -0.17 0.73
N VAL A 114 -12.47 -0.75 0.31
CA VAL A 114 -11.14 -0.39 0.85
C VAL A 114 -10.79 1.05 0.47
N ILE A 115 -11.02 1.46 -0.78
CA ILE A 115 -10.79 2.85 -1.20
C ILE A 115 -11.62 3.82 -0.36
N GLN A 116 -12.93 3.57 -0.23
CA GLN A 116 -13.83 4.40 0.57
C GLN A 116 -13.43 4.45 2.05
N LEU A 117 -12.91 3.34 2.60
CA LEU A 117 -12.39 3.32 3.97
C LEU A 117 -11.22 4.30 4.14
N TYR A 118 -10.26 4.27 3.21
CA TYR A 118 -9.10 5.16 3.26
C TYR A 118 -9.47 6.62 2.94
N GLU A 119 -10.46 6.87 2.08
CA GLU A 119 -11.05 8.21 1.91
C GLU A 119 -11.68 8.71 3.22
N GLY A 120 -12.38 7.83 3.94
CA GLY A 120 -12.88 8.11 5.29
C GLY A 120 -11.78 8.42 6.31
N TYR A 121 -10.57 7.90 6.11
CA TYR A 121 -9.38 8.23 6.89
C TYR A 121 -8.66 9.52 6.44
N GLY A 122 -9.25 10.25 5.50
CA GLY A 122 -8.73 11.53 5.01
C GLY A 122 -7.70 11.41 3.89
N TYR A 123 -7.50 10.21 3.32
CA TYR A 123 -6.69 10.07 2.11
C TYR A 123 -7.42 10.65 0.92
N LYS A 124 -6.67 11.29 0.03
CA LYS A 124 -7.16 11.82 -1.23
C LYS A 124 -6.44 11.10 -2.36
N ARG A 125 -7.19 10.71 -3.38
CA ARG A 125 -6.62 10.13 -4.60
C ARG A 125 -5.70 11.16 -5.26
N VAL A 126 -4.54 10.69 -5.72
CA VAL A 126 -3.61 11.47 -6.53
C VAL A 126 -4.01 11.21 -8.00
N GLU A 127 -4.39 12.27 -8.71
CA GLU A 127 -4.62 12.20 -10.15
C GLU A 127 -3.26 12.18 -10.87
N GLU A 128 -3.15 11.39 -11.94
CA GLU A 128 -1.95 11.34 -12.81
C GLU A 128 -1.79 12.60 -13.67
#